data_AF-A0A715WRP1-F1
#
_entry.id   AF-A0A715WRP1-F1
#
_cell.length_a   1.000
_cell.length_b   1.000
_cell.length_c   1.000
_cell.angle_alpha   90.00
_cell.angle_beta   90.00
_cell.angle_gamma   90.00
#
_symmetry.space_group_name_H-M   'P 1'
#
loop_
_entity.id
_entity.type
_entity.pdbx_description
1 polymer ?
#
loop_
_entity_poly.entity_id
_entity_poly.type
_entity_poly.pdbx_seq_one_letter_code
_entity_poly.pdbx_strand_id
1 'polypeptide(L)'
;TPKAVKAAYDLANGKYTAQDATTTQKGIVQLSSDTNSTSETLAATPKAVKAAYDLAAGKAPSSHTHPWNQITGVPTASLTAKGITQLSSATN
;
A
#
# COMPACT_ATOMS: atom_id res chain seq x y z
N THR A 1 34.84 3.53 46.83
CA THR A 1 34.03 4.52 46.09
C THR A 1 34.00 4.36 44.56
N PRO A 2 34.98 3.78 43.84
CA PRO A 2 34.89 3.59 42.38
C PRO A 2 33.80 2.61 41.88
N LYS A 3 33.55 1.53 42.63
CA LYS A 3 32.53 0.51 42.28
C LYS A 3 31.10 1.08 42.25
N ALA A 4 30.78 1.98 43.17
CA ALA A 4 29.47 2.62 43.25
C ALA A 4 29.26 3.63 42.10
N VAL A 5 30.30 4.37 41.73
CA VAL A 5 30.26 5.29 40.59
C VAL A 5 30.07 4.54 39.28
N LYS A 6 30.78 3.42 39.08
CA LYS A 6 30.57 2.56 37.90
C LYS A 6 29.15 2.00 37.84
N ALA A 7 28.62 1.50 38.96
CA ALA A 7 27.25 1.00 39.01
C ALA A 7 26.21 2.10 38.70
N ALA A 8 26.42 3.32 39.17
CA ALA A 8 25.56 4.45 38.85
C ALA A 8 25.64 4.85 37.36
N TYR A 9 26.84 4.84 36.77
CA TYR A 9 27.04 5.11 35.35
C TYR A 9 26.37 4.05 34.47
N ASP A 10 26.60 2.76 34.75
CA ASP A 10 26.01 1.64 34.00
C ASP A 10 24.46 1.68 34.10
N LEU A 11 23.92 2.01 35.27
CA LEU A 11 22.47 2.16 35.50
C LEU A 11 21.88 3.36 34.73
N ALA A 12 22.59 4.49 34.70
CA ALA A 12 22.19 5.64 33.92
C ALA A 12 22.24 5.32 32.42
N ASN A 13 23.33 4.73 31.93
CA ASN A 13 23.47 4.37 30.53
C ASN A 13 22.35 3.41 30.10
N GLY A 14 22.07 2.36 30.87
CA GLY A 14 20.99 1.42 30.57
C GLY A 14 19.57 2.01 30.62
N LYS A 15 19.32 3.05 31.44
CA LYS A 15 18.03 3.75 31.50
C LYS A 15 17.81 4.77 30.37
N TYR A 16 18.90 5.36 29.87
CA TYR A 16 18.83 6.48 28.92
C TYR A 16 19.29 6.13 27.49
N THR A 17 19.89 4.96 27.26
CA THR A 17 20.06 4.43 25.89
C THR A 17 18.71 3.97 25.36
N ALA A 18 18.13 4.75 24.46
CA ALA A 18 16.93 4.35 23.74
C ALA A 18 17.22 3.09 22.91
N GLN A 19 16.38 2.06 23.08
CA GLN A 19 16.42 0.86 22.25
C GLN A 19 15.68 1.11 20.94
N ASP A 20 16.00 0.35 19.90
CA ASP A 20 15.21 0.36 18.67
C ASP A 20 13.80 -0.20 18.92
N ALA A 21 12.80 0.39 18.29
CA ALA A 21 11.44 -0.12 18.40
C ALA A 21 11.26 -1.40 17.59
N THR A 22 10.46 -2.32 18.11
CA THR A 22 9.98 -3.50 17.41
C THR A 22 8.46 -3.60 17.57
N THR A 23 7.83 -4.59 16.94
CA THR A 23 6.40 -4.85 17.12
C THR A 23 6.03 -5.32 18.54
N THR A 24 7.01 -5.77 19.33
CA THR A 24 6.81 -6.27 20.69
C THR A 24 7.53 -5.43 21.76
N GLN A 25 8.45 -4.55 21.37
CA GLN A 25 9.23 -3.69 22.26
C GLN A 25 9.11 -2.22 21.85
N LYS A 26 8.79 -1.37 22.82
CA LYS A 26 8.81 0.08 22.61
C LYS A 26 10.25 0.58 22.47
N GLY A 27 10.47 1.54 21.56
CA GLY A 27 11.78 2.11 21.29
C GLY A 27 11.71 3.34 20.38
N ILE A 28 12.83 3.69 19.78
CA ILE A 28 12.97 4.76 18.78
C ILE A 28 13.02 4.18 17.36
N VAL A 29 12.56 4.95 16.38
CA VAL A 29 12.64 4.62 14.96
C VAL A 29 13.03 5.87 14.17
N GLN A 30 13.74 5.69 13.07
CA GLN A 30 13.99 6.76 12.12
C GLN A 30 12.79 6.90 11.17
N LEU A 31 12.45 8.15 10.82
CA LEU A 31 11.34 8.42 9.91
C LEU A 31 11.83 8.39 8.45
N SER A 32 11.03 7.80 7.56
CA SER A 32 11.20 7.90 6.10
C SER A 32 9.97 8.51 5.43
N SER A 33 10.21 9.25 4.36
CA SER A 33 9.16 9.81 3.50
C SER A 33 9.05 9.11 2.14
N ASP A 34 9.72 7.97 1.96
CA ASP A 34 9.62 7.15 0.76
C ASP A 34 8.22 6.51 0.65
N THR A 35 7.69 6.39 -0.57
CA THR A 35 6.36 5.81 -0.83
C THR A 35 6.40 4.35 -1.26
N ASN A 36 7.60 3.79 -1.45
CA ASN A 36 7.83 2.43 -1.92
C ASN A 36 8.92 1.70 -1.11
N SER A 37 9.20 2.16 0.12
CA SER A 37 10.18 1.52 0.99
C SER A 37 9.73 0.14 1.45
N THR A 38 10.65 -0.81 1.47
CA THR A 38 10.47 -2.15 2.03
C THR A 38 11.07 -2.27 3.44
N SER A 39 11.47 -1.16 4.05
CA SER A 39 12.09 -1.18 5.38
C SER A 39 11.08 -1.53 6.47
N GLU A 40 11.44 -2.46 7.34
CA GLU A 40 10.70 -2.78 8.56
C GLU A 40 11.21 -2.01 9.80
N THR A 41 12.30 -1.26 9.66
CA THR A 41 12.95 -0.51 10.77
C THR A 41 12.63 0.98 10.77
N LEU A 42 11.99 1.49 9.72
CA LEU A 42 11.66 2.90 9.54
C LEU A 42 10.15 3.11 9.66
N ALA A 43 9.73 4.19 10.30
CA ALA A 43 8.31 4.57 10.31
C ALA A 43 7.99 5.54 9.17
N ALA A 44 6.82 5.33 8.55
CA ALA A 44 6.33 6.20 7.49
C ALA A 44 5.85 7.56 8.05
N THR A 45 6.21 8.65 7.37
CA THR A 45 5.67 9.99 7.68
C THR A 45 4.26 10.18 7.09
N PRO A 46 3.45 11.13 7.61
CA PRO A 46 2.19 11.53 6.97
C PRO A 46 2.36 11.95 5.50
N LYS A 47 3.52 12.51 5.14
CA LYS A 47 3.87 12.86 3.76
C LYS A 47 3.92 11.63 2.85
N ALA A 48 4.61 10.57 3.28
CA ALA A 48 4.66 9.30 2.52
C ALA A 48 3.26 8.68 2.37
N VAL A 49 2.51 8.59 3.46
CA VAL A 49 1.16 8.00 3.48
C VAL A 49 0.23 8.77 2.53
N LYS A 50 0.24 10.10 2.58
CA LYS A 50 -0.57 10.92 1.68
C LYS A 50 -0.17 10.75 0.22
N ALA A 51 1.13 10.75 -0.08
CA ALA A 51 1.59 10.59 -1.46
C ALA A 51 1.24 9.21 -2.04
N ALA A 52 1.33 8.13 -1.24
CA ALA A 52 0.90 6.80 -1.65
C ALA A 52 -0.62 6.73 -1.88
N TYR A 53 -1.40 7.37 -1.01
CA TYR A 53 -2.86 7.47 -1.17
C TYR A 53 -3.24 8.24 -2.44
N ASP A 54 -2.66 9.42 -2.66
CA ASP A 54 -2.93 10.25 -3.83
C ASP A 54 -2.56 9.51 -5.13
N LEU A 55 -1.44 8.79 -5.13
CA LEU A 55 -1.04 7.92 -6.25
C LEU A 55 -2.10 6.85 -6.51
N ALA A 56 -2.57 6.14 -5.48
CA ALA A 56 -3.57 5.09 -5.62
C ALA A 56 -4.91 5.64 -6.13
N ALA A 57 -5.36 6.77 -5.56
CA ALA A 57 -6.58 7.46 -5.97
C ALA A 57 -6.53 7.93 -7.43
N GLY A 58 -5.35 8.32 -7.93
CA GLY A 58 -5.16 8.74 -9.33
C GLY A 58 -5.05 7.62 -10.36
N LYS A 59 -4.88 6.35 -9.94
CA LYS A 59 -4.66 5.22 -10.87
C LYS A 59 -5.93 4.51 -11.31
N ALA A 60 -7.00 4.55 -10.52
CA ALA A 60 -8.27 3.95 -10.88
C ALA A 60 -9.24 5.04 -11.36
N PRO A 61 -9.74 5.00 -12.61
CA PRO A 61 -10.88 5.82 -12.99
C PRO A 61 -12.04 5.47 -12.06
N SER A 62 -12.67 6.47 -11.43
CA SER A 62 -13.91 6.22 -10.65
C SER A 62 -15.04 5.67 -11.53
N SER A 63 -14.95 5.89 -12.84
CA SER A 63 -15.77 5.27 -13.87
C SER A 63 -14.89 4.98 -15.07
N HIS A 64 -14.96 3.75 -15.59
CA HIS A 64 -14.34 3.38 -16.86
C HIS A 64 -15.39 2.77 -17.79
N THR A 65 -15.12 2.83 -19.09
CA THR A 65 -15.96 2.22 -20.12
C THR A 65 -15.16 1.17 -20.88
N HIS A 66 -15.86 0.15 -21.40
CA HIS A 66 -15.28 -0.82 -22.32
C HIS A 66 -15.88 -0.61 -23.72
N PRO A 67 -15.06 -0.45 -24.77
CA PRO A 67 -15.58 -0.51 -26.12
C PRO A 67 -16.08 -1.93 -26.40
N TRP A 68 -17.21 -2.00 -27.11
CA TRP A 68 -17.90 -3.27 -27.37
C TRP A 68 -16.99 -4.36 -27.97
N ASN A 69 -16.08 -3.96 -28.86
CA ASN A 69 -15.15 -4.84 -29.55
C ASN A 69 -14.05 -5.46 -28.66
N GLN A 70 -13.89 -5.02 -27.39
CA GLN A 70 -12.94 -5.58 -26.43
C GLN A 70 -13.57 -6.59 -25.46
N ILE A 71 -14.89 -6.78 -25.51
CA ILE A 71 -15.59 -7.74 -24.66
C ILE A 71 -15.49 -9.13 -25.31
N THR A 72 -14.68 -10.01 -24.74
CA THR A 72 -14.51 -11.40 -25.23
C THR A 72 -15.29 -12.41 -24.40
N GLY A 73 -15.69 -13.54 -25.00
CA GLY A 73 -16.32 -14.65 -24.27
C GLY A 73 -17.83 -14.50 -24.03
N VAL A 74 -18.46 -13.45 -24.58
CA VAL A 74 -19.91 -13.36 -24.65
C VAL A 74 -20.44 -14.25 -25.78
N PRO A 75 -21.33 -15.21 -25.50
CA PRO A 75 -21.86 -16.10 -26.52
C PRO A 75 -22.74 -15.34 -27.52
N THR A 76 -22.77 -15.82 -28.76
CA THR A 76 -23.77 -15.40 -29.75
C THR A 76 -25.15 -15.89 -29.31
N ALA A 77 -26.16 -15.02 -29.39
CA ALA A 77 -27.52 -15.42 -29.08
C ALA A 77 -28.02 -16.48 -30.08
N SER A 78 -28.77 -17.47 -29.59
CA SER A 78 -29.47 -18.46 -30.40
C SER A 78 -30.82 -18.80 -29.76
N LEU A 79 -31.61 -19.66 -30.42
CA LEU A 79 -32.90 -20.12 -29.89
C LEU A 79 -32.78 -20.86 -28.55
N THR A 80 -31.60 -21.40 -28.24
CA THR A 80 -31.34 -22.18 -27.03
C THR A 80 -30.29 -21.56 -26.10
N ALA A 81 -29.65 -20.45 -26.48
CA ALA A 81 -28.62 -19.79 -25.69
C ALA A 81 -28.80 -18.27 -25.64
N LYS A 82 -28.77 -17.71 -24.42
CA LYS A 82 -28.71 -16.25 -24.22
C LYS A 82 -27.35 -15.73 -24.72
N GLY A 83 -27.35 -14.55 -25.32
CA GLY A 83 -26.14 -13.94 -25.88
C GLY A 83 -26.41 -12.55 -26.44
N ILE A 84 -25.50 -12.02 -27.27
CA ILE A 84 -25.73 -10.79 -28.03
C ILE A 84 -25.87 -11.08 -29.53
N THR A 85 -26.75 -10.35 -30.21
CA THR A 85 -26.95 -10.37 -31.66
C THR A 85 -26.48 -9.03 -32.25
N GLN A 86 -25.61 -9.06 -33.26
CA GLN A 86 -25.29 -7.87 -34.06
C GLN A 86 -26.28 -7.78 -35.23
N LEU A 87 -27.17 -6.79 -35.19
CA LEU A 87 -28.07 -6.50 -36.31
C LEU A 87 -27.35 -5.58 -37.29
N SER A 88 -27.27 -5.95 -38.56
CA SER A 88 -26.83 -5.07 -39.64
C SER A 88 -28.03 -4.67 -40.49
N SER A 89 -28.08 -3.40 -40.92
CA SER A 89 -29.09 -2.94 -41.87
C SER A 89 -28.67 -3.35 -43.27
N ALA A 90 -29.30 -4.38 -43.83
CA ALA A 90 -29.27 -4.61 -45.27
C ALA A 90 -30.37 -3.74 -45.89
N THR A 91 -29.97 -2.73 -46.66
CA THR A 91 -30.91 -2.06 -47.58
C THR A 91 -30.94 -2.91 -48.85
N ASN A 92 -32.11 -3.43 -49.20
CA ASN A 92 -32.36 -4.11 -50.47
C ASN A 92 -32.37 -3.10 -51.63
#